data_AF-A0A4V1UX54-F1
#
_entry.id   AF-A0A4V1UX54-F1
#
_cell.length_a   1.000
_cell.length_b   1.000
_cell.length_c   1.000
_cell.angle_alpha   90.00
_cell.angle_beta   90.00
_cell.angle_gamma   90.00
#
_symmetry.space_group_name_H-M   'P 1'
#
loop_
_entity.id
_entity.type
_entity.pdbx_description
1 polymer ?
#
loop_
_entity_poly.entity_id
_entity_poly.type
_entity_poly.pdbx_seq_one_letter_code
_entity_poly.pdbx_strand_id
1 'polypeptide(L)'
;MSIEETRRYKIHETVYALEYFPHLMTEVERAAVDAVLVVGEEDDQTTTQVFFSEEPSDEVAAAAKGALGTDDHAFRRRTAERIVSEHRDEVYANSCPNCGLLPATPSAKVCIWCSHTWFENS
;
A
#
# COMPACT_ATOMS: atom_id res chain seq x y z
N MET A 1 -7.68 5.59 -20.61
CA MET A 1 -7.00 4.35 -20.19
C MET A 1 -7.89 3.16 -20.50
N SER A 2 -7.31 2.07 -20.98
CA SER A 2 -7.95 0.76 -21.13
C SER A 2 -8.18 0.10 -19.77
N ILE A 3 -8.93 -1.00 -19.73
CA ILE A 3 -9.18 -1.79 -18.51
C ILE A 3 -7.86 -2.29 -17.89
N GLU A 4 -6.94 -2.76 -18.72
CA GLU A 4 -5.63 -3.26 -18.28
C GLU A 4 -4.77 -2.14 -17.69
N GLU A 5 -4.80 -0.95 -18.30
CA GLU A 5 -4.11 0.23 -17.79
C GLU A 5 -4.69 0.68 -16.44
N THR A 6 -6.02 0.66 -16.28
CA THR A 6 -6.68 0.96 -15.00
C THR A 6 -6.28 -0.04 -13.92
N ARG A 7 -6.25 -1.34 -14.24
CA ARG A 7 -5.79 -2.38 -13.31
C ARG A 7 -4.34 -2.16 -12.89
N ARG A 8 -3.46 -1.87 -13.86
CA ARG A 8 -2.04 -1.57 -13.60
C ARG A 8 -1.90 -0.35 -12.69
N TYR A 9 -2.67 0.72 -12.95
CA TYR A 9 -2.63 1.92 -12.13
C TYR A 9 -3.13 1.66 -10.70
N LYS A 10 -4.17 0.84 -10.51
CA LYS A 10 -4.66 0.52 -9.16
C LYS A 10 -3.65 -0.29 -8.34
N ILE A 11 -2.91 -1.20 -8.98
CA ILE A 11 -1.79 -1.88 -8.33
C ILE A 11 -0.71 -0.87 -7.93
N HIS A 12 -0.34 0.03 -8.84
CA HIS A 12 0.64 1.09 -8.56
C HIS A 12 0.20 2.00 -7.41
N GLU A 13 -1.03 2.50 -7.43
CA GLU A 13 -1.60 3.35 -6.37
C GLU A 13 -1.61 2.65 -5.01
N THR A 14 -1.91 1.34 -4.99
CA THR A 14 -1.86 0.53 -3.77
C THR A 14 -0.43 0.48 -3.21
N VAL A 15 0.54 0.09 -4.04
CA VAL A 15 1.95 0.00 -3.61
C VAL A 15 2.47 1.36 -3.17
N TYR A 16 2.20 2.41 -3.95
CA TYR A 16 2.65 3.77 -3.69
C TYR A 16 2.14 4.30 -2.35
N ALA A 17 0.86 4.09 -2.03
CA ALA A 17 0.29 4.51 -0.75
C ALA A 17 0.94 3.77 0.43
N LEU A 18 1.11 2.44 0.31
CA LEU A 18 1.66 1.64 1.40
C LEU A 18 3.15 1.88 1.64
N GLU A 19 3.93 2.05 0.57
CA GLU A 19 5.39 2.20 0.64
C GLU A 19 5.81 3.60 1.10
N TYR A 20 5.13 4.65 0.60
CA TYR A 20 5.57 6.02 0.80
C TYR A 20 4.80 6.80 1.86
N PHE A 21 3.68 6.28 2.34
CA PHE A 21 2.87 6.93 3.37
C PHE A 21 2.58 6.03 4.59
N PRO A 22 3.59 5.32 5.15
CA PRO A 22 3.38 4.51 6.34
C PRO A 22 2.94 5.35 7.55
N HIS A 23 3.30 6.64 7.61
CA HIS A 23 2.85 7.58 8.66
C HIS A 23 1.34 7.86 8.64
N LEU A 24 0.63 7.51 7.56
CA LEU A 24 -0.83 7.59 7.48
C LEU A 24 -1.52 6.29 7.88
N MET A 25 -0.75 5.26 8.22
CA MET A 25 -1.26 4.01 8.78
C MET A 25 -1.44 4.12 10.29
N THR A 26 -2.47 3.46 10.80
CA THR A 26 -2.55 3.11 12.22
C THR A 26 -1.43 2.14 12.60
N GLU A 27 -1.14 1.99 13.89
CA GLU A 27 -0.13 1.04 14.37
C GLU A 27 -0.45 -0.40 13.95
N VAL A 28 -1.73 -0.80 14.00
CA VAL A 28 -2.19 -2.12 13.56
C VAL A 28 -1.98 -2.32 12.07
N GLU A 29 -2.33 -1.32 11.24
CA GLU A 29 -2.13 -1.41 9.80
C GLU A 29 -0.66 -1.49 9.42
N ARG A 30 0.19 -0.68 10.07
CA ARG A 30 1.63 -0.73 9.84
C ARG A 30 2.20 -2.08 10.21
N ALA A 31 1.89 -2.58 11.41
CA ALA A 31 2.34 -3.89 11.85
C ALA A 31 1.88 -5.01 10.91
N ALA A 32 0.64 -4.95 10.42
CA ALA A 32 0.11 -5.94 9.48
C ALA A 32 0.73 -5.83 8.06
N VAL A 33 0.96 -4.63 7.55
CA VAL A 33 1.58 -4.40 6.22
C VAL A 33 3.04 -4.84 6.21
N ASP A 34 3.76 -4.64 7.31
CA ASP A 34 5.18 -5.01 7.44
C ASP A 34 5.39 -6.49 7.82
N ALA A 35 4.32 -7.19 8.22
CA ALA A 35 4.39 -8.59 8.59
C ALA A 35 4.55 -9.53 7.38
N VAL A 36 5.22 -10.65 7.63
CA VAL A 36 5.25 -11.81 6.72
C VAL A 36 4.17 -12.80 7.16
N LEU A 37 3.19 -13.01 6.29
CA LEU A 37 2.14 -14.02 6.43
C LEU A 37 2.62 -15.35 5.84
N VAL A 38 2.68 -16.40 6.66
CA VAL A 38 2.94 -17.77 6.22
C VAL A 38 1.68 -18.59 6.44
N VAL A 39 1.13 -19.08 5.34
CA VAL A 39 -0.05 -19.96 5.34
C VAL A 39 0.43 -21.38 5.07
N GLY A 40 0.08 -22.30 5.97
CA GLY A 40 0.37 -23.72 5.86
C GLY A 40 -0.93 -24.54 5.81
N GLU A 41 -0.79 -25.81 5.44
CA GLU A 41 -1.88 -26.79 5.46
C GLU A 41 -1.41 -28.01 6.26
N GLU A 42 -2.12 -28.34 7.34
CA GLU A 42 -1.87 -29.52 8.16
C GLU A 42 -3.20 -30.26 8.35
N ASP A 43 -3.26 -31.55 8.01
CA ASP A 43 -4.45 -32.41 8.17
C ASP A 43 -5.78 -31.77 7.70
N ASP A 44 -5.77 -31.17 6.50
CA ASP A 44 -6.92 -30.47 5.89
C ASP A 44 -7.37 -29.20 6.64
N GLN A 45 -6.52 -28.69 7.54
CA GLN A 45 -6.71 -27.42 8.24
C GLN A 45 -5.68 -26.38 7.77
N THR A 46 -6.17 -25.19 7.43
CA THR A 46 -5.30 -24.05 7.13
C THR A 46 -4.73 -23.48 8.42
N THR A 47 -3.40 -23.44 8.52
CA THR A 47 -2.68 -22.80 9.62
C THR A 47 -2.07 -21.48 9.15
N THR A 48 -1.95 -20.51 10.06
CA THR A 48 -1.42 -19.19 9.74
C THR A 48 -0.44 -18.72 10.80
N GLN A 49 0.77 -18.43 10.36
CA GLN A 49 1.83 -17.82 11.16
C GLN A 49 2.10 -16.42 10.63
N VAL A 50 2.26 -15.47 11.53
CA VAL A 50 2.54 -14.07 11.20
C VAL A 50 3.84 -13.69 11.88
N PHE A 51 4.80 -13.23 11.09
CA PHE A 51 6.11 -12.79 11.57
C PHE A 51 6.20 -11.28 11.39
N PHE A 52 6.41 -10.56 12.48
CA PHE A 52 6.56 -9.11 12.45
C PHE A 52 8.05 -8.74 12.31
N SER A 53 8.33 -7.68 11.55
CA SER A 53 9.69 -7.14 11.37
C SER A 53 10.20 -6.42 12.62
N GLU A 54 9.30 -5.72 13.31
CA GLU A 54 9.49 -5.12 14.63
C GLU A 54 8.62 -5.85 15.65
N GLU A 55 8.89 -5.71 16.96
CA GLU A 55 8.04 -6.30 18.00
C GLU A 55 6.94 -5.31 18.42
N PRO A 56 5.71 -5.40 17.86
CA PRO A 56 4.59 -4.59 18.34
C PRO A 56 4.14 -5.06 19.73
N SER A 57 3.31 -4.25 20.40
CA SER A 57 2.64 -4.69 21.62
C SER A 57 1.75 -5.90 21.36
N ASP A 58 1.51 -6.72 22.38
CA ASP A 58 0.64 -7.91 22.28
C ASP A 58 -0.75 -7.59 21.70
N GLU A 59 -1.31 -6.43 22.07
CA GLU A 59 -2.60 -5.95 21.57
C GLU A 59 -2.55 -5.67 20.05
N VAL A 60 -1.52 -4.96 19.60
CA VAL A 60 -1.31 -4.65 18.18
C VAL A 60 -1.01 -5.90 17.38
N ALA A 61 -0.18 -6.81 17.90
CA ALA A 61 0.15 -8.10 17.28
C ALA A 61 -1.11 -8.95 17.05
N ALA A 62 -1.96 -9.07 18.08
CA ALA A 62 -3.21 -9.81 17.99
C ALA A 62 -4.19 -9.19 17.00
N ALA A 63 -4.34 -7.86 17.02
CA ALA A 63 -5.19 -7.13 16.09
C ALA A 63 -4.70 -7.27 14.64
N ALA A 64 -3.40 -7.11 14.40
CA ALA A 64 -2.80 -7.25 13.07
C ALA A 64 -2.98 -8.66 12.51
N LYS A 65 -2.73 -9.70 13.31
CA LYS A 65 -2.97 -11.09 12.91
C LYS A 65 -4.44 -11.33 12.57
N GLY A 66 -5.37 -10.82 13.37
CA GLY A 66 -6.80 -10.92 13.10
C GLY A 66 -7.22 -10.22 11.81
N ALA A 67 -6.58 -9.11 11.47
CA ALA A 67 -6.90 -8.32 10.28
C ALA A 67 -6.36 -8.93 8.97
N LEU A 68 -5.22 -9.63 9.01
CA LEU A 68 -4.61 -10.30 7.86
C LEU A 68 -5.40 -11.54 7.41
N GLY A 69 -5.96 -12.31 8.34
CA GLY A 69 -6.64 -13.57 8.01
C GLY A 69 -5.69 -14.53 7.29
N THR A 70 -6.15 -15.11 6.17
CA THR A 70 -5.37 -16.04 5.33
C THR A 70 -4.86 -15.44 4.01
N ASP A 71 -5.17 -14.16 3.73
CA ASP A 71 -4.76 -13.44 2.51
C ASP A 71 -4.48 -11.96 2.84
N ASP A 72 -3.21 -11.58 2.77
CA ASP A 72 -2.79 -10.21 3.07
C ASP A 72 -3.11 -9.23 1.94
N HIS A 73 -3.35 -9.68 0.70
CA HIS A 73 -3.62 -8.80 -0.44
C HIS A 73 -4.91 -7.99 -0.24
N ALA A 74 -5.96 -8.63 0.26
CA ALA A 74 -7.21 -7.94 0.55
C ALA A 74 -7.05 -6.90 1.66
N PHE A 75 -6.22 -7.19 2.66
CA PHE A 75 -5.88 -6.24 3.73
C PHE A 75 -5.13 -5.03 3.18
N ARG A 76 -4.00 -5.27 2.49
CA ARG A 76 -3.17 -4.24 1.85
C ARG A 76 -3.98 -3.30 0.95
N ARG A 77 -4.87 -3.87 0.13
CA ARG A 77 -5.74 -3.08 -0.75
C ARG A 77 -6.68 -2.17 0.03
N ARG A 78 -7.36 -2.68 1.07
CA ARG A 78 -8.27 -1.86 1.90
C ARG A 78 -7.52 -0.75 2.63
N THR A 79 -6.34 -1.04 3.16
CA THR A 79 -5.48 -0.05 3.82
C THR A 79 -5.09 1.06 2.85
N ALA A 80 -4.64 0.71 1.63
CA ALA A 80 -4.31 1.71 0.62
C ALA A 80 -5.53 2.54 0.18
N GLU A 81 -6.68 1.89 -0.04
CA GLU A 81 -7.94 2.58 -0.39
C GLU A 81 -8.35 3.57 0.69
N ARG A 82 -8.23 3.20 1.97
CA ARG A 82 -8.48 4.10 3.10
C ARG A 82 -7.52 5.29 3.07
N ILE A 83 -6.21 5.05 2.98
CA ILE A 83 -5.20 6.11 2.94
C ILE A 83 -5.47 7.07 1.78
N VAL A 84 -5.73 6.56 0.58
CA VAL A 84 -6.04 7.36 -0.61
C VAL A 84 -7.33 8.16 -0.44
N SER A 85 -8.36 7.58 0.19
CA SER A 85 -9.64 8.23 0.41
C SER A 85 -9.57 9.34 1.46
N GLU A 86 -8.88 9.09 2.58
CA GLU A 86 -8.84 10.00 3.73
C GLU A 86 -7.74 11.07 3.61
N HIS A 87 -6.66 10.75 2.90
CA HIS A 87 -5.46 11.61 2.79
C HIS A 87 -5.10 11.91 1.33
N ARG A 88 -6.12 12.06 0.48
CA ARG A 88 -5.94 12.25 -0.96
C ARG A 88 -4.99 13.41 -1.30
N ASP A 89 -5.11 14.54 -0.62
CA ASP A 89 -4.32 15.73 -0.93
C ASP A 89 -2.83 15.51 -0.67
N GLU A 90 -2.49 14.72 0.34
CA GLU A 90 -1.11 14.37 0.67
C GLU A 90 -0.56 13.32 -0.31
N VAL A 91 -1.33 12.28 -0.60
CA VAL A 91 -0.90 11.21 -1.53
C VAL A 91 -0.69 11.74 -2.96
N TYR A 92 -1.56 12.64 -3.43
CA TYR A 92 -1.53 13.19 -4.79
C TYR A 92 -0.81 14.55 -4.89
N ALA A 93 -0.12 14.98 -3.83
CA ALA A 93 0.61 16.25 -3.82
C ALA A 93 1.61 16.40 -4.98
N ASN A 94 2.22 15.30 -5.41
CA ASN A 94 3.14 15.25 -6.56
C ASN A 94 2.55 14.46 -7.75
N SER A 95 1.23 14.50 -7.93
CA SER A 95 0.60 13.90 -9.12
C SER A 95 1.01 14.66 -10.40
N CYS A 96 1.07 13.92 -11.52
CA CYS A 96 1.49 14.51 -12.79
C CYS A 96 0.53 15.63 -13.23
N PRO A 97 1.01 16.85 -13.53
CA PRO A 97 0.13 17.93 -13.95
C PRO A 97 -0.54 17.70 -15.31
N ASN A 98 0.02 16.81 -16.14
CA ASN A 98 -0.54 16.48 -17.46
C ASN A 98 -1.64 15.41 -17.41
N CYS A 99 -1.53 14.39 -16.54
CA CYS A 99 -2.47 13.26 -16.52
C CYS A 99 -3.12 12.97 -15.17
N GLY A 100 -2.70 13.65 -14.10
CA GLY A 100 -3.21 13.47 -12.73
C GLY A 100 -2.77 12.18 -12.03
N LEU A 101 -1.98 11.33 -12.68
CA LEU A 101 -1.55 10.05 -12.12
C LEU A 101 -0.29 10.19 -11.27
N LEU A 102 -0.17 9.31 -10.28
CA LEU A 102 0.97 9.25 -9.37
C LEU A 102 2.26 8.84 -10.11
N PRO A 103 3.38 9.53 -9.87
CA PRO A 103 4.69 9.14 -10.40
C PRO A 103 5.22 7.87 -9.70
N ALA A 104 6.45 7.46 -10.03
CA ALA A 104 7.08 6.29 -9.42
C ALA A 104 7.28 6.45 -7.90
N THR A 105 7.66 7.65 -7.44
CA THR A 105 7.91 7.99 -6.03
C THR A 105 7.41 9.42 -5.73
N PRO A 106 7.14 9.80 -4.47
CA PRO A 106 6.69 11.14 -4.11
C PRO A 106 7.62 12.28 -4.49
N SER A 107 8.91 12.00 -4.70
CA SER A 107 9.90 13.00 -5.11
C SER A 107 10.17 13.02 -6.62
N ALA A 108 9.66 12.06 -7.38
CA ALA A 108 9.91 11.97 -8.81
C ALA A 108 9.18 13.07 -9.60
N LYS A 109 9.90 13.83 -10.42
CA LYS A 109 9.34 14.88 -11.30
C LYS A 109 9.12 14.41 -12.75
N VAL A 110 8.94 13.09 -12.92
CA VAL A 110 8.76 12.41 -14.21
C VAL A 110 7.57 11.46 -14.10
N CYS A 111 6.63 11.55 -15.04
CA CYS A 111 5.47 10.67 -15.11
C CYS A 111 5.80 9.38 -15.88
N ILE A 112 5.65 8.23 -15.22
CA ILE A 112 5.81 6.91 -15.87
C ILE A 112 4.63 6.49 -16.76
N TRP A 113 3.56 7.30 -16.80
CA TRP A 113 2.33 6.99 -17.53
C TRP A 113 2.21 7.74 -18.86
N CYS A 114 2.59 9.03 -18.87
CA CYS A 114 2.54 9.87 -20.07
C CYS A 114 3.89 10.49 -20.45
N SER A 115 4.97 10.13 -19.75
CA SER A 115 6.33 10.62 -19.97
C SER A 115 6.53 12.14 -19.80
N HIS A 116 5.52 12.86 -19.29
CA HIS A 116 5.66 14.28 -18.96
C HIS A 116 6.65 14.50 -17.81
N THR A 117 7.44 15.55 -17.90
CA THR A 117 8.41 15.96 -16.87
C THR A 117 8.08 17.38 -16.40
N TRP A 118 8.20 17.64 -15.10
CA TRP A 118 7.92 18.96 -14.49
C TRP A 118 9.07 19.41 -13.59
N PHE A 119 10.29 19.24 -14.08
CA PHE A 119 11.44 19.92 -13.49
C PHE A 119 11.20 21.42 -13.61
N GLU A 120 11.17 22.13 -12.49
CA GLU A 120 11.33 23.57 -12.51
C GLU A 120 12.70 23.83 -13.12
N ASN A 121 12.74 24.60 -14.21
CA ASN A 121 13.99 25.16 -14.71
C ASN A 121 14.51 26.09 -13.61
N SER A 122 15.40 25.56 -12.78
CA SER A 122 16.20 26.30 -11.80
C SER A 122 16.97 27.43 -12.47
#